data_AF-X8AFX0-F1
#
_entry.id   AF-X8AFX0-F1
#
_cell.length_a   1.000
_cell.length_b   1.000
_cell.length_c   1.000
_cell.angle_alpha   90.00
_cell.angle_beta   90.00
_cell.angle_gamma   90.00
#
_symmetry.space_group_name_H-M   'P 1'
#
loop_
_entity.id
_entity.type
_entity.pdbx_description
1 polymer ?
#
loop_
_entity_poly.entity_id
_entity_poly.type
_entity_poly.pdbx_seq_one_letter_code
_entity_poly.pdbx_strand_id
1 'polypeptide(L)'
;MNTGTTAAKEAGNMVDLDSDPTKLIEIVEIGKQLLITRGALTTFSIANDIAKYFAIIPAMFVALFPGMDLLNVMRLHSPQSAILSAVIFNAIIIAALIPLSLRGVRYTPSSASGLLSRNLYLYGLGGIVTPFIGIKLIDLAVQLMPGMS
;
A
#
# COMPACT_ATOMS: atom_id res chain seq x y z
N MET A 1 -27.32 31.01 -19.08
CA MET A 1 -26.60 29.85 -18.52
C MET A 1 -25.45 30.40 -17.66
N ASN A 2 -25.58 30.46 -16.33
CA ASN A 2 -24.50 30.77 -15.34
C ASN A 2 -25.00 31.06 -13.89
N THR A 3 -26.31 31.00 -13.61
CA THR A 3 -26.82 31.23 -12.25
C THR A 3 -26.57 30.05 -11.31
N GLY A 4 -26.74 28.81 -11.79
CA GLY A 4 -26.54 27.60 -10.99
C GLY A 4 -25.09 27.36 -10.54
N THR A 5 -24.11 27.69 -11.38
CA THR A 5 -22.67 27.54 -11.05
C THR A 5 -22.22 28.56 -10.01
N THR A 6 -22.69 29.80 -10.10
CA THR A 6 -22.32 30.86 -9.15
C THR A 6 -22.91 30.59 -7.76
N ALA A 7 -24.19 30.22 -7.69
CA ALA A 7 -24.86 29.86 -6.43
C ALA A 7 -24.24 28.62 -5.76
N ALA A 8 -23.93 27.58 -6.53
CA ALA A 8 -23.27 26.39 -6.00
C ALA A 8 -21.83 26.68 -5.54
N LYS A 9 -21.09 27.51 -6.28
CA LYS A 9 -19.72 27.93 -5.94
C LYS A 9 -19.68 28.69 -4.61
N GLU A 10 -20.63 29.61 -4.38
CA GLU A 10 -20.73 30.36 -3.13
C GLU A 10 -21.08 29.48 -1.93
N ALA A 11 -21.87 28.42 -2.15
CA ALA A 11 -22.25 27.46 -1.12
C ALA A 11 -21.27 26.28 -0.95
N GLY A 12 -20.27 26.13 -1.82
CA GLY A 12 -19.37 24.96 -1.85
C GLY A 12 -20.04 23.66 -2.29
N ASN A 13 -21.16 23.74 -3.01
CA ASN A 13 -21.93 22.59 -3.46
C ASN A 13 -21.47 22.08 -4.83
N MET A 14 -21.70 20.79 -5.09
CA MET A 14 -21.54 20.20 -6.41
C MET A 14 -22.63 20.72 -7.37
N VAL A 15 -22.28 20.87 -8.65
CA VAL A 15 -23.20 21.28 -9.71
C VAL A 15 -23.53 20.05 -10.54
N ASP A 16 -24.80 19.63 -10.54
CA ASP A 16 -25.28 18.66 -11.52
C ASP A 16 -25.71 19.38 -12.80
N LEU A 17 -25.01 19.07 -13.90
CA LEU A 17 -25.25 19.69 -15.20
C LEU A 17 -26.47 19.11 -15.92
N ASP A 18 -26.86 17.87 -15.61
CA ASP A 18 -27.97 17.18 -16.29
C ASP A 18 -29.26 17.18 -15.46
N SER A 19 -29.20 17.70 -14.23
CA SER A 19 -30.33 17.81 -13.29
C SER A 19 -31.08 16.48 -13.09
N ASP A 20 -30.34 15.37 -13.05
CA ASP A 20 -30.88 14.03 -12.90
C ASP A 20 -30.65 13.54 -11.45
N PRO A 21 -31.73 13.32 -10.65
CA PRO A 21 -31.59 12.89 -9.26
C PRO A 21 -30.89 11.53 -9.10
N THR A 22 -30.83 10.69 -10.12
CA THR A 22 -30.14 9.39 -10.06
C THR A 22 -28.61 9.54 -9.96
N LYS A 23 -28.04 10.66 -10.45
CA LYS A 23 -26.61 10.95 -10.34
C LYS A 23 -26.10 11.09 -8.91
N LEU A 24 -26.98 11.40 -7.95
CA LEU A 24 -26.59 11.41 -6.53
C LEU A 24 -26.10 10.03 -6.07
N ILE A 25 -26.65 8.95 -6.63
CA ILE A 25 -26.21 7.58 -6.32
C ILE A 25 -24.80 7.36 -6.86
N GLU A 26 -24.55 7.78 -8.10
CA GLU A 26 -23.24 7.66 -8.75
C GLU A 26 -22.16 8.46 -7.99
N ILE A 27 -22.46 9.69 -7.58
CA ILE A 27 -21.55 10.53 -6.79
C ILE A 27 -21.20 9.85 -5.45
N VAL A 28 -22.20 9.30 -4.76
CA VAL A 28 -21.97 8.57 -3.49
C VAL A 28 -21.13 7.31 -3.72
N GLU A 29 -21.34 6.61 -4.83
CA GLU A 29 -20.57 5.42 -5.20
C GLU A 29 -19.10 5.76 -5.48
N ILE A 30 -18.83 6.79 -6.27
CA ILE A 30 -17.47 7.31 -6.54
C ILE A 30 -16.80 7.70 -5.22
N GLY A 31 -17.50 8.43 -4.35
CA GLY A 31 -16.98 8.82 -3.02
C GLY A 31 -16.60 7.62 -2.16
N LYS A 32 -17.45 6.58 -2.11
CA LYS A 32 -17.16 5.33 -1.40
C LYS A 32 -15.95 4.62 -1.99
N GLN A 33 -15.85 4.53 -3.32
CA GLN A 33 -14.71 3.88 -3.99
C GLN A 33 -13.40 4.60 -3.66
N LEU A 34 -13.36 5.93 -3.67
CA LEU A 34 -12.19 6.72 -3.29
C LEU A 34 -11.76 6.46 -1.83
N LEU A 35 -12.72 6.46 -0.91
CA LEU A 35 -12.45 6.21 0.52
C LEU A 35 -11.95 4.79 0.78
N ILE A 36 -12.58 3.79 0.17
CA ILE A 36 -12.20 2.37 0.33
C ILE A 36 -10.83 2.11 -0.30
N THR A 37 -10.56 2.65 -1.49
CA THR A 37 -9.26 2.50 -2.15
C THR A 37 -8.15 3.10 -1.28
N ARG A 38 -8.39 4.29 -0.71
CA ARG A 38 -7.43 4.91 0.22
C ARG A 38 -7.21 4.03 1.45
N GLY A 39 -8.27 3.52 2.07
CA GLY A 39 -8.18 2.63 3.23
C GLY A 39 -7.43 1.33 2.95
N ALA A 40 -7.61 0.75 1.77
CA ALA A 40 -6.89 -0.44 1.32
C ALA A 40 -5.39 -0.17 1.16
N LEU A 41 -5.03 0.93 0.50
CA LEU A 41 -3.63 1.31 0.28
C LEU A 41 -2.91 1.66 1.59
N THR A 42 -3.57 2.32 2.53
CA THR A 42 -2.99 2.62 3.84
C THR A 42 -2.79 1.35 4.65
N THR A 43 -3.79 0.45 4.65
CA THR A 43 -3.68 -0.85 5.35
C THR A 43 -2.53 -1.68 4.79
N PHE A 44 -2.44 -1.78 3.46
CA PHE A 44 -1.34 -2.48 2.79
C PHE A 44 0.02 -1.84 3.10
N SER A 45 0.12 -0.52 3.01
CA SER A 45 1.39 0.19 3.25
C SER A 45 1.87 0.07 4.70
N ILE A 46 0.97 0.14 5.67
CA ILE A 46 1.31 -0.06 7.09
C ILE A 46 1.76 -1.51 7.33
N ALA A 47 1.02 -2.48 6.80
CA ALA A 47 1.38 -3.89 6.90
C ALA A 47 2.75 -4.19 6.26
N ASN A 48 3.07 -3.51 5.16
CA ASN A 48 4.33 -3.63 4.46
C ASN A 48 5.54 -3.21 5.30
N ASP A 49 5.39 -2.19 6.15
CA ASP A 49 6.49 -1.70 6.99
C ASP A 49 6.99 -2.75 7.99
N ILE A 50 6.15 -3.72 8.38
CA ILE A 50 6.55 -4.83 9.26
C ILE A 50 7.72 -5.59 8.65
N ALA A 51 7.61 -6.00 7.39
CA ALA A 51 8.67 -6.74 6.69
C ALA A 51 9.95 -5.90 6.54
N LYS A 52 9.81 -4.59 6.28
CA LYS A 52 10.96 -3.69 6.18
C LYS A 52 11.75 -3.62 7.48
N TYR A 53 11.06 -3.58 8.62
CA TYR A 53 11.73 -3.62 9.93
C TYR A 53 12.50 -4.93 10.13
N PHE A 54 11.92 -6.09 9.76
CA PHE A 54 12.61 -7.37 9.83
C PHE A 54 13.80 -7.50 8.86
N ALA A 55 13.83 -6.74 7.75
CA ALA A 55 14.97 -6.70 6.85
C ALA A 55 16.08 -5.78 7.37
N ILE A 56 15.72 -4.56 7.75
CA ILE A 56 16.68 -3.47 7.97
C ILE A 56 17.25 -3.49 9.38
N ILE A 57 16.43 -3.74 10.41
CA ILE A 57 16.89 -3.68 11.80
C ILE A 57 18.01 -4.70 12.07
N PRO A 58 17.89 -6.00 11.73
CA PRO A 58 18.97 -6.95 11.92
C PRO A 58 20.23 -6.54 11.16
N ALA A 59 20.08 -6.15 9.89
CA ALA A 59 21.18 -5.74 9.03
C ALA A 59 21.98 -4.54 9.58
N MET A 60 21.30 -3.50 10.08
CA MET A 60 21.99 -2.31 10.59
C MET A 60 22.74 -2.56 11.90
N PHE A 61 22.26 -3.49 12.74
CA PHE A 61 22.75 -3.64 14.10
C PHE A 61 23.59 -4.90 14.34
N VAL A 62 23.62 -5.87 13.41
CA VAL A 62 24.33 -7.15 13.63
C VAL A 62 25.84 -6.97 13.90
N ALA A 63 26.46 -5.92 13.35
CA ALA A 63 27.88 -5.61 13.61
C ALA A 63 28.14 -5.16 15.05
N LEU A 64 27.17 -4.51 15.70
CA LEU A 64 27.26 -4.02 17.08
C LEU A 64 26.70 -5.03 18.08
N PHE A 65 25.63 -5.72 17.69
CA PHE A 65 24.89 -6.66 18.51
C PHE A 65 24.66 -7.95 17.71
N PRO A 66 25.57 -8.94 17.78
CA PRO A 66 25.47 -10.19 17.01
C PRO A 66 24.17 -10.97 17.25
N GLY A 67 23.56 -10.83 18.45
CA GLY A 67 22.26 -11.42 18.76
C GLY A 67 21.10 -10.94 17.87
N MET A 68 21.27 -9.83 17.15
CA MET A 68 20.28 -9.32 16.19
C MET A 68 20.13 -10.22 14.96
N ASP A 69 21.10 -11.09 14.66
CA ASP A 69 20.98 -12.05 13.55
C ASP A 69 19.82 -13.04 13.75
N LEU A 70 19.44 -13.32 15.01
CA LEU A 70 18.27 -14.14 15.33
C LEU A 70 16.95 -13.54 14.82
N LEU A 71 16.91 -12.22 14.60
CA LEU A 71 15.76 -11.51 14.07
C LEU A 71 15.76 -11.45 12.53
N ASN A 72 16.79 -11.99 11.87
CA ASN A 72 16.83 -12.15 10.41
C ASN A 72 15.93 -13.32 9.97
N VAL A 73 14.61 -13.12 10.13
CA VAL A 73 13.58 -14.11 9.79
C VAL A 73 13.64 -14.51 8.31
N MET A 74 13.98 -13.56 7.43
CA MET A 74 14.12 -13.78 5.99
C MET A 74 15.44 -14.46 5.59
N ARG A 75 16.38 -14.63 6.52
CA ARG A 75 17.73 -15.16 6.28
C ARG A 75 18.40 -14.48 5.08
N LEU A 76 18.42 -13.15 5.08
CA LEU A 76 19.05 -12.34 4.03
C LEU A 76 20.57 -12.53 4.04
N HIS A 77 21.20 -12.45 2.87
CA HIS A 77 22.59 -12.88 2.66
C HIS A 77 23.64 -12.05 3.44
N SER A 78 23.59 -10.73 3.30
CA SER A 78 24.49 -9.80 4.00
C SER A 78 23.76 -8.52 4.43
N PRO A 79 24.27 -7.75 5.40
CA PRO A 79 23.69 -6.47 5.79
C PRO A 79 23.47 -5.52 4.61
N GLN A 80 24.45 -5.48 3.69
CA GLN A 80 24.45 -4.64 2.50
C GLN A 80 23.37 -5.09 1.52
N SER A 81 23.27 -6.40 1.24
CA SER A 81 22.25 -6.96 0.34
C SER A 81 20.85 -6.77 0.92
N ALA A 82 20.69 -6.91 2.24
CA ALA A 82 19.41 -6.74 2.93
C ALA A 82 18.87 -5.31 2.80
N ILE A 83 19.71 -4.30 3.09
CA ILE A 83 19.34 -2.89 2.97
C ILE A 83 19.03 -2.55 1.51
N LEU A 84 19.88 -2.98 0.57
CA LEU A 84 19.66 -2.71 -0.85
C LEU A 84 18.35 -3.35 -1.34
N SER A 85 18.09 -4.60 -0.96
CA SER A 85 16.88 -5.33 -1.36
C SER A 85 15.61 -4.67 -0.81
N ALA A 86 15.64 -4.21 0.44
CA ALA A 86 14.53 -3.47 1.03
C ALA A 86 14.26 -2.13 0.32
N VAL A 87 15.31 -1.40 -0.07
CA VAL A 87 15.19 -0.13 -0.83
C VAL A 87 14.63 -0.37 -2.23
N ILE A 88 15.15 -1.37 -2.96
CA ILE A 88 14.66 -1.74 -4.29
C ILE A 88 13.19 -2.16 -4.21
N PHE A 89 12.83 -2.99 -3.23
CA PHE A 89 11.43 -3.40 -3.05
C PHE A 89 10.51 -2.20 -2.82
N ASN A 90 10.93 -1.21 -2.03
CA ASN A 90 10.16 0.01 -1.80
C ASN A 90 9.91 0.79 -3.11
N ALA A 91 10.94 0.92 -3.96
CA ALA A 91 10.77 1.58 -5.25
C ALA A 91 9.78 0.83 -6.17
N ILE A 92 9.90 -0.50 -6.23
CA ILE A 92 9.03 -1.34 -7.07
C ILE A 92 7.59 -1.33 -6.57
N ILE A 93 7.37 -1.45 -5.25
CA ILE A 93 6.02 -1.58 -4.71
C ILE A 93 5.21 -0.28 -4.89
N ILE A 94 5.86 0.90 -4.84
CA ILE A 94 5.21 2.17 -5.17
C ILE A 94 4.68 2.12 -6.61
N ALA A 95 5.54 1.76 -7.58
CA ALA A 95 5.15 1.68 -8.98
C ALA A 95 4.02 0.65 -9.20
N ALA A 96 4.09 -0.50 -8.53
CA ALA A 96 3.09 -1.55 -8.62
C ALA A 96 1.72 -1.15 -8.04
N LEU A 97 1.68 -0.23 -7.06
CA LEU A 97 0.43 0.22 -6.44
C LEU A 97 -0.23 1.40 -7.18
N ILE A 98 0.47 2.09 -8.10
CA ILE A 98 -0.12 3.20 -8.89
C ILE A 98 -1.34 2.76 -9.71
N PRO A 99 -1.32 1.62 -10.46
CA PRO A 99 -2.51 1.19 -11.19
C PRO A 99 -3.72 0.95 -10.27
N LEU A 100 -3.47 0.45 -9.05
CA LEU A 100 -4.53 0.21 -8.07
C LEU A 100 -5.11 1.52 -7.52
N SER A 101 -4.27 2.54 -7.30
CA SER A 101 -4.74 3.85 -6.82
C SER A 101 -5.57 4.59 -7.88
N LEU A 102 -5.26 4.41 -9.17
CA LEU A 102 -5.98 5.02 -10.28
C LEU A 102 -7.27 4.28 -10.64
N ARG A 103 -7.25 2.93 -10.68
CA ARG A 103 -8.44 2.13 -11.02
C ARG A 103 -9.43 2.01 -9.86
N GLY A 104 -8.93 2.14 -8.64
CA GLY A 104 -9.70 1.95 -7.42
C GLY A 104 -9.96 0.48 -7.09
N VAL A 105 -10.33 0.25 -5.83
CA VAL A 105 -10.71 -1.06 -5.30
C VAL A 105 -12.19 -1.30 -5.55
N ARG A 106 -12.53 -2.49 -6.06
CA ARG A 106 -13.92 -2.88 -6.33
C ARG A 106 -14.75 -2.90 -5.05
N TYR A 107 -15.73 -2.00 -4.99
CA TYR A 107 -16.73 -1.97 -3.93
C TYR A 107 -17.70 -3.15 -4.05
N THR A 108 -18.02 -3.77 -2.91
CA THR A 108 -19.08 -4.77 -2.77
C THR A 108 -19.95 -4.36 -1.59
N PRO A 109 -21.25 -4.10 -1.78
CA PRO A 109 -22.15 -3.74 -0.68
C PRO A 109 -22.09 -4.77 0.46
N SER A 110 -21.81 -4.30 1.67
CA SER A 110 -21.69 -5.12 2.88
C SER A 110 -21.81 -4.24 4.12
N SER A 111 -21.99 -4.85 5.29
CA SER A 111 -21.86 -4.16 6.58
C SER A 111 -20.47 -3.56 6.77
N ALA A 112 -20.36 -2.53 7.62
CA ALA A 112 -19.08 -1.89 7.94
C ALA A 112 -18.05 -2.88 8.51
N SER A 113 -18.49 -3.80 9.37
CA SER A 113 -17.63 -4.86 9.91
C SER A 113 -17.15 -5.81 8.82
N GLY A 114 -18.02 -6.23 7.89
CA GLY A 114 -17.65 -7.09 6.78
C GLY A 114 -16.63 -6.43 5.83
N LEU A 115 -16.80 -5.14 5.55
CA LEU A 115 -15.84 -4.36 4.76
C LEU A 115 -14.48 -4.24 5.46
N LEU A 116 -14.46 -3.95 6.76
CA LEU A 116 -13.24 -3.85 7.54
C LEU A 116 -12.50 -5.19 7.57
N SER A 117 -13.19 -6.29 7.90
CA SER A 117 -12.59 -7.62 7.93
C SER A 117 -12.01 -7.97 6.57
N ARG A 118 -12.77 -7.79 5.47
CA ARG A 118 -12.28 -8.05 4.11
C ARG A 118 -11.03 -7.22 3.79
N ASN A 119 -11.01 -5.96 4.19
CA ASN A 119 -9.86 -5.08 3.98
C ASN A 119 -8.61 -5.58 4.74
N LEU A 120 -8.76 -5.94 6.02
CA LEU A 120 -7.65 -6.47 6.82
C LEU A 120 -7.17 -7.82 6.28
N TYR A 121 -8.08 -8.71 5.88
CA TYR A 121 -7.73 -10.01 5.32
C TYR A 121 -7.02 -9.90 3.97
N LEU A 122 -7.50 -9.07 3.05
CA LEU A 122 -6.90 -8.97 1.71
C LEU A 122 -5.69 -8.05 1.69
N TYR A 123 -5.84 -6.81 2.15
CA TYR A 123 -4.79 -5.80 2.06
C TYR A 123 -3.84 -5.81 3.26
N GLY A 124 -4.33 -6.19 4.45
CA GLY A 124 -3.47 -6.41 5.61
C GLY A 124 -2.57 -7.63 5.44
N LEU A 125 -3.15 -8.83 5.26
CA LEU A 125 -2.32 -10.03 5.05
C LEU A 125 -1.52 -9.95 3.75
N GLY A 126 -2.10 -9.43 2.66
CA GLY A 126 -1.36 -9.17 1.42
C GLY A 126 -0.18 -8.24 1.64
N GLY A 127 -0.38 -7.17 2.43
CA GLY A 127 0.68 -6.23 2.80
C GLY A 127 1.76 -6.83 3.70
N ILE A 128 1.44 -7.87 4.49
CA ILE A 128 2.44 -8.62 5.27
C ILE A 128 3.20 -9.58 4.34
N VAL A 129 2.49 -10.44 3.60
CA VAL A 129 3.13 -11.55 2.87
C VAL A 129 3.94 -11.08 1.67
N THR A 130 3.41 -10.12 0.89
CA THR A 130 4.05 -9.62 -0.33
C THR A 130 5.49 -9.13 -0.13
N PRO A 131 5.80 -8.26 0.84
CA PRO A 131 7.17 -7.80 1.04
C PRO A 131 8.13 -8.85 1.57
N PHE A 132 7.70 -9.79 2.41
CA PHE A 132 8.59 -10.88 2.85
C PHE A 132 9.08 -11.70 1.65
N ILE A 133 8.17 -12.02 0.73
CA ILE A 133 8.52 -12.74 -0.50
C ILE A 133 9.34 -11.84 -1.44
N GLY A 134 8.87 -10.60 -1.66
CA GLY A 134 9.50 -9.68 -2.60
C GLY A 134 10.93 -9.31 -2.23
N ILE A 135 11.17 -8.91 -0.97
CA ILE A 135 12.51 -8.59 -0.47
C ILE A 135 13.43 -9.81 -0.58
N LYS A 136 12.95 -11.01 -0.23
CA LYS A 136 13.76 -12.23 -0.34
C LYS A 136 14.13 -12.55 -1.78
N LEU A 137 13.19 -12.43 -2.72
CA LEU A 137 13.47 -12.66 -4.14
C LEU A 137 14.47 -11.65 -4.70
N ILE A 138 14.37 -10.39 -4.29
CA ILE A 138 15.34 -9.36 -4.67
C ILE A 138 16.71 -9.68 -4.08
N ASP A 139 16.79 -10.07 -2.81
CA ASP A 139 18.04 -10.46 -2.14
C ASP A 139 18.73 -11.63 -2.84
N LEU A 140 17.96 -12.63 -3.29
CA LEU A 140 18.49 -13.77 -4.04
C LEU A 140 19.11 -13.37 -5.39
N ALA A 141 18.64 -12.29 -6.02
CA ALA A 141 19.23 -11.76 -7.24
C ALA A 141 20.42 -10.83 -6.95
N VAL A 142 20.26 -9.97 -5.94
CA VAL A 142 21.25 -8.96 -5.55
C VAL A 142 22.52 -9.61 -4.99
N GLN A 143 22.41 -10.69 -4.22
CA GLN A 143 23.57 -11.43 -3.68
C GLN A 143 24.51 -11.99 -4.78
N LEU A 144 24.03 -12.12 -6.02
CA LEU A 144 24.84 -12.58 -7.16
C LEU A 144 25.71 -11.45 -7.75
N MET A 145 25.50 -10.19 -7.35
CA MET A 145 26.29 -9.07 -7.85
C MET A 145 27.68 -9.01 -7.20
N PRO A 146 28.73 -8.65 -7.96
CA PRO A 146 30.08 -8.51 -7.41
C PRO A 146 30.13 -7.49 -6.26
N GLY A 147 30.77 -7.85 -5.14
CA GLY A 147 30.94 -6.97 -3.98
C GLY A 147 29.84 -7.07 -2.90
N MET A 148 28.99 -8.10 -2.96
CA MET A 148 27.85 -8.33 -2.03
C MET A 148 28.15 -9.27 -0.85
N SER A 149 29.41 -9.60 -0.60
CA SER A 149 29.89 -10.47 0.49
C SER A 149 30.01 -9.76 1.82
#